data_AF-A0A1G6LC57-F1
#
_entry.id   AF-A0A1G6LC57-F1
#
_cell.length_a   1.000
_cell.length_b   1.000
_cell.length_c   1.000
_cell.angle_alpha   90.00
_cell.angle_beta   90.00
_cell.angle_gamma   90.00
#
_symmetry.space_group_name_H-M   'P 1'
#
loop_
_entity.id
_entity.type
_entity.pdbx_description
1 polymer ?
#
loop_
_entity_poly.entity_id
_entity_poly.type
_entity_poly.pdbx_seq_one_letter_code
_entity_poly.pdbx_strand_id
1 'polypeptide(L)'
;MSGSRATRYYAASATATMRRHVTDKLLYFECCELGRFRGGSVTSYDLMAIGSSLCPSLLGLNEFKTKFAREVTHVAPDRDYPIRKAFYRSLVVARKAVVRLRDLRRARPASRLEVARPAVAHS
;
A
#
# COMPACT_ATOMS: atom_id res chain seq x y z
N MET A 1 -11.60 14.46 -4.99
CA MET A 1 -12.85 14.04 -5.66
C MET A 1 -12.77 14.51 -7.09
N SER A 2 -13.24 13.70 -8.05
CA SER A 2 -13.30 14.07 -9.47
C SER A 2 -14.69 13.71 -10.00
N GLY A 3 -15.47 14.72 -10.40
CA GLY A 3 -16.88 14.54 -10.73
C GLY A 3 -17.67 13.87 -9.60
N SER A 4 -18.39 12.80 -9.91
CA SER A 4 -19.17 11.98 -8.96
C SER A 4 -18.37 10.87 -8.27
N ARG A 5 -17.04 10.84 -8.43
CA ARG A 5 -16.15 9.82 -7.83
C ARG A 5 -15.32 10.38 -6.68
N ALA A 6 -15.45 9.75 -5.52
CA ALA A 6 -14.53 9.91 -4.40
C ALA A 6 -13.40 8.88 -4.48
N THR A 7 -12.23 9.20 -3.93
CA THR A 7 -11.06 8.30 -3.91
C THR A 7 -10.37 8.37 -2.56
N ARG A 8 -10.09 7.22 -1.95
CA ARG A 8 -9.36 7.13 -0.68
C ARG A 8 -7.86 7.07 -0.93
N TYR A 9 -7.26 8.24 -1.14
CA TYR A 9 -5.87 8.33 -1.56
C TYR A 9 -4.86 7.91 -0.48
N TYR A 10 -5.17 8.18 0.79
CA TYR A 10 -4.34 7.77 1.92
C TYR A 10 -5.17 7.08 3.01
N ALA A 11 -4.56 6.07 3.62
CA ALA A 11 -5.04 5.45 4.84
C ALA A 11 -3.84 4.90 5.61
N ALA A 12 -3.89 5.01 6.93
CA ALA A 12 -2.92 4.40 7.81
C ALA A 12 -3.65 3.89 9.06
N SER A 13 -3.10 2.86 9.68
CA SER A 13 -3.61 2.32 10.93
C SER A 13 -2.44 1.89 11.78
N ALA A 14 -2.53 2.08 13.09
CA ALA A 14 -1.51 1.62 14.01
C ALA A 14 -1.46 0.08 14.00
N THR A 15 -0.27 -0.50 14.00
CA THR A 15 -0.08 -1.95 13.97
C THR A 15 -0.79 -2.66 15.12
N ALA A 16 -0.81 -2.04 16.31
CA ALA A 16 -1.46 -2.58 17.50
C ALA A 16 -2.99 -2.75 17.36
N THR A 17 -3.63 -2.02 16.43
CA THR A 17 -5.09 -2.02 16.25
C THR A 17 -5.55 -2.60 14.92
N MET A 18 -4.62 -2.93 14.00
CA MET A 18 -4.96 -3.47 12.67
C MET A 18 -5.87 -4.70 12.72
N ARG A 19 -5.66 -5.61 13.69
CA ARG A 19 -6.47 -6.84 13.83
C ARG A 19 -7.82 -6.64 14.52
N ARG A 20 -8.13 -5.42 14.97
CA ARG A 20 -9.40 -5.12 15.65
C ARG A 20 -10.50 -4.70 14.68
N HIS A 21 -10.23 -4.71 13.36
CA HIS A 21 -11.17 -4.34 12.30
C HIS A 21 -11.87 -2.99 12.50
N VAL A 22 -11.23 -2.07 13.24
CA VAL A 22 -11.76 -0.71 13.50
C VAL A 22 -11.90 0.06 12.19
N THR A 23 -10.98 -0.19 11.25
CA THR A 23 -10.94 0.45 9.94
C THR A 23 -12.17 0.12 9.09
N ASP A 24 -12.78 -1.06 9.27
CA ASP A 24 -14.00 -1.49 8.56
C ASP A 24 -15.17 -0.55 8.93
N LYS A 25 -15.31 -0.21 10.22
CA LYS A 25 -16.36 0.72 10.69
C LYS A 25 -16.13 2.14 10.19
N LEU A 26 -14.88 2.60 10.21
CA LEU A 26 -14.52 3.93 9.72
C LEU A 26 -14.79 4.04 8.21
N LEU A 27 -14.42 3.02 7.44
CA LEU A 27 -14.69 3.01 6.01
C LEU A 27 -16.19 2.96 5.71
N TYR A 28 -16.97 2.17 6.45
CA TYR A 28 -18.43 2.17 6.30
C TYR A 28 -19.04 3.54 6.56
N PHE A 29 -18.61 4.21 7.63
CA PHE A 29 -19.03 5.57 7.94
C PHE A 29 -18.67 6.54 6.80
N GLU A 30 -17.44 6.50 6.30
CA GLU A 30 -17.02 7.30 5.14
C GLU A 30 -17.91 7.06 3.91
N CYS A 31 -18.23 5.79 3.59
CA CYS A 31 -19.12 5.45 2.48
C CYS A 31 -20.50 6.10 2.64
N CYS A 32 -21.09 6.02 3.84
CA CYS A 32 -22.40 6.62 4.12
C CYS A 32 -22.38 8.15 4.02
N GLU A 33 -21.36 8.79 4.58
CA GLU A 33 -21.23 10.24 4.54
C GLU A 33 -20.99 10.75 3.11
N LEU A 34 -20.16 10.05 2.34
CA LEU A 34 -19.97 10.35 0.92
C LEU A 34 -21.27 10.18 0.13
N GLY A 35 -22.07 9.14 0.41
CA GLY A 35 -23.37 8.93 -0.22
C GLY A 35 -24.41 10.01 0.12
N ARG A 36 -24.30 10.68 1.27
CA ARG A 36 -25.15 11.83 1.64
C ARG A 36 -24.61 13.16 1.14
N PHE A 37 -23.31 13.22 0.85
CA PHE A 37 -22.62 14.44 0.47
C PHE A 37 -23.29 15.12 -0.72
N ARG A 38 -23.60 16.41 -0.56
CA ARG A 38 -24.26 17.26 -1.57
C ARG A 38 -25.48 16.61 -2.22
N GLY A 39 -26.34 16.00 -1.41
CA GLY A 39 -27.59 15.39 -1.88
C GLY A 39 -27.37 14.13 -2.71
N GLY A 40 -26.28 13.39 -2.48
CA GLY A 40 -25.97 12.16 -3.20
C GLY A 40 -25.23 12.37 -4.52
N SER A 41 -24.50 13.47 -4.67
CA SER A 41 -23.71 13.74 -5.88
C SER A 41 -22.54 12.75 -6.09
N VAL A 42 -22.15 12.01 -5.04
CA VAL A 42 -21.10 11.00 -5.08
C VAL A 42 -21.74 9.63 -5.27
N THR A 43 -21.49 9.01 -6.42
CA THR A 43 -22.08 7.71 -6.78
C THR A 43 -21.07 6.57 -6.78
N SER A 44 -19.77 6.89 -6.71
CA SER A 44 -18.72 5.88 -6.62
C SER A 44 -17.62 6.28 -5.66
N TYR A 45 -17.10 5.30 -4.94
CA TYR A 45 -15.99 5.46 -4.02
C TYR A 45 -14.88 4.47 -4.35
N ASP A 46 -13.75 4.99 -4.80
CA ASP A 46 -12.60 4.21 -5.23
C ASP A 46 -11.61 4.02 -4.06
N LEU A 47 -11.41 2.77 -3.65
CA LEU A 47 -10.45 2.40 -2.61
C LEU A 47 -9.04 2.19 -3.15
N MET A 48 -8.82 2.42 -4.44
CA MET A 48 -7.57 2.24 -5.17
C MET A 48 -7.10 0.78 -5.20
N ALA A 49 -5.79 0.57 -5.41
CA ALA A 49 -5.19 -0.72 -5.69
C ALA A 49 -5.42 -1.76 -4.59
N ILE A 50 -5.65 -2.99 -5.04
CA ILE A 50 -5.60 -4.22 -4.26
C ILE A 50 -4.44 -5.09 -4.77
N GLY A 51 -4.12 -6.17 -4.04
CA GLY A 51 -3.14 -7.15 -4.49
C GLY A 51 -3.61 -7.98 -5.67
N SER A 52 -2.66 -8.26 -6.56
CA SER A 52 -2.81 -9.10 -7.76
C SER A 52 -1.54 -9.89 -8.01
N SER A 53 -1.51 -10.75 -9.04
CA SER A 53 -0.30 -11.45 -9.47
C SER A 53 0.87 -10.51 -9.80
N LEU A 54 0.57 -9.27 -10.21
CA LEU A 54 1.57 -8.24 -10.52
C LEU A 54 2.06 -7.49 -9.29
N CYS A 55 1.26 -7.44 -8.22
CA CYS A 55 1.63 -6.79 -6.96
C CYS A 55 1.24 -7.66 -5.74
N PRO A 56 1.96 -8.76 -5.49
CA PRO A 56 1.62 -9.69 -4.40
C PRO A 56 1.76 -9.06 -3.01
N SER A 57 2.60 -8.04 -2.86
CA SER A 57 2.80 -7.34 -1.58
C SER A 57 1.54 -6.65 -1.06
N LEU A 58 0.54 -6.39 -1.92
CA LEU A 58 -0.72 -5.76 -1.56
C LEU A 58 -1.85 -6.77 -1.26
N LEU A 59 -1.61 -8.08 -1.33
CA LEU A 59 -2.64 -9.11 -1.13
C LEU A 59 -3.32 -9.03 0.24
N GLY A 60 -2.60 -8.57 1.27
CA GLY A 60 -3.17 -8.34 2.60
C GLY A 60 -4.25 -7.25 2.64
N LEU A 61 -4.32 -6.37 1.63
CA LEU A 61 -5.38 -5.36 1.52
C LEU A 61 -6.68 -5.92 0.93
N ASN A 62 -6.64 -7.11 0.31
CA ASN A 62 -7.81 -7.68 -0.38
C ASN A 62 -8.92 -7.96 0.62
N GLU A 63 -8.61 -8.64 1.73
CA GLU A 63 -9.58 -8.97 2.79
C GLU A 63 -10.35 -7.74 3.29
N PHE A 64 -9.68 -6.60 3.38
CA PHE A 64 -10.31 -5.35 3.80
C PHE A 64 -11.14 -4.71 2.68
N LYS A 65 -10.54 -4.48 1.52
CA LYS A 65 -11.18 -3.67 0.46
C LYS A 65 -12.31 -4.39 -0.25
N THR A 66 -12.23 -5.71 -0.43
CA THR A 66 -13.27 -6.48 -1.15
C THR A 66 -14.56 -6.68 -0.36
N LYS A 67 -14.56 -6.41 0.96
CA LYS A 67 -15.79 -6.34 1.76
C LYS A 67 -16.72 -5.21 1.31
N PHE A 68 -16.15 -4.12 0.80
CA PHE A 68 -16.88 -2.90 0.44
C PHE A 68 -16.98 -2.68 -1.07
N ALA A 69 -16.04 -3.22 -1.85
CA ALA A 69 -16.04 -3.15 -3.30
C ALA A 69 -16.71 -4.40 -3.90
N ARG A 70 -17.90 -4.22 -4.48
CA ARG A 70 -18.64 -5.29 -5.19
C ARG A 70 -17.93 -5.75 -6.46
N GLU A 71 -17.24 -4.83 -7.12
CA GLU A 71 -16.57 -5.05 -8.40
C GLU A 71 -15.10 -4.66 -8.29
N VAL A 72 -14.23 -5.48 -8.90
CA VAL A 72 -12.80 -5.22 -9.02
C VAL A 72 -12.51 -4.83 -10.46
N THR A 73 -12.11 -3.58 -10.67
CA THR A 73 -11.73 -3.10 -12.00
C THR A 73 -10.30 -3.52 -12.33
N HIS A 74 -10.13 -4.28 -13.41
CA HIS A 74 -8.81 -4.63 -13.90
C HIS A 74 -8.21 -3.44 -14.69
N VAL A 75 -7.08 -2.93 -14.21
CA VAL A 75 -6.33 -1.86 -14.88
C VAL A 75 -5.14 -2.47 -15.59
N ALA A 76 -4.90 -2.06 -16.84
CA ALA A 76 -3.75 -2.52 -17.60
C ALA A 76 -2.45 -2.13 -16.85
N PRO A 77 -1.45 -3.03 -16.79
CA PRO A 77 -0.19 -2.71 -16.14
C PRO A 77 0.54 -1.60 -16.89
N ASP A 78 1.37 -0.85 -16.17
CA ASP A 78 2.21 0.19 -16.76
C ASP A 78 3.11 -0.41 -17.86
N ARG A 79 3.25 0.33 -18.96
CA ARG A 79 4.11 -0.05 -20.08
C ARG A 79 5.03 1.11 -20.41
N ASP A 80 6.33 0.85 -20.34
CA ASP A 80 7.34 1.83 -20.72
C ASP A 80 7.53 1.87 -22.23
N TYR A 81 7.52 3.08 -22.80
CA TYR A 81 7.89 3.31 -24.21
C TYR A 81 9.24 4.05 -24.28
N PRO A 82 10.38 3.33 -24.35
CA PRO A 82 11.69 3.95 -24.21
C PRO A 82 12.09 4.73 -25.46
N ILE A 83 12.09 6.06 -25.37
CA ILE A 83 12.57 6.98 -26.41
C ILE A 83 14.08 6.81 -26.63
N ARG A 84 14.86 6.81 -25.54
CA ARG A 84 16.32 6.57 -25.56
C ARG A 84 16.63 5.17 -25.04
N LYS A 85 16.59 4.18 -25.94
CA LYS A 85 16.69 2.76 -25.61
C LYS A 85 17.95 2.40 -24.80
N ALA A 86 19.12 2.91 -25.19
CA ALA A 86 20.38 2.60 -24.51
C ALA A 86 20.41 3.15 -23.07
N PHE A 87 19.98 4.39 -22.88
CA PHE A 87 19.91 5.03 -21.57
C PHE A 87 18.86 4.37 -20.66
N TYR A 88 17.68 4.06 -21.20
CA TYR A 88 16.66 3.33 -20.43
C TYR A 88 17.18 1.96 -19.96
N ARG A 89 17.88 1.22 -20.84
CA ARG A 89 18.49 -0.07 -20.47
C ARG A 89 19.52 0.07 -19.36
N SER A 90 20.39 1.08 -19.41
CA SER A 90 21.38 1.29 -18.34
C SER A 90 20.71 1.60 -16.99
N LEU A 91 19.64 2.40 -16.98
CA LEU A 91 18.85 2.67 -15.78
C LEU A 91 18.19 1.41 -15.21
N VAL A 92 17.61 0.56 -16.06
CA VAL A 92 17.00 -0.70 -15.62
C VAL A 92 18.04 -1.63 -14.99
N VAL A 93 19.23 -1.74 -15.57
CA VAL A 93 20.33 -2.53 -15.01
C VAL A 93 20.81 -1.96 -13.68
N ALA A 94 21.04 -0.65 -13.60
CA ALA A 94 21.45 0.03 -12.38
C ALA A 94 20.42 -0.16 -11.25
N ARG A 95 19.12 -0.01 -11.54
CA ARG A 95 18.04 -0.24 -10.57
C ARG A 95 18.05 -1.68 -10.05
N LYS A 96 18.22 -2.68 -10.92
CA LYS A 96 18.31 -4.09 -10.51
C LYS A 96 19.49 -4.33 -9.57
N ALA A 97 20.65 -3.75 -9.87
CA ALA A 97 21.83 -3.85 -9.00
C ALA A 97 21.58 -3.20 -7.63
N VAL A 98 21.00 -1.99 -7.59
CA VAL A 98 20.67 -1.28 -6.34
C VAL A 98 19.68 -2.08 -5.49
N VAL A 99 18.62 -2.61 -6.09
CA VAL A 99 17.62 -3.43 -5.38
C VAL A 99 18.29 -4.68 -4.82
N ARG A 100 19.08 -5.39 -5.63
CA ARG A 100 19.78 -6.60 -5.19
C ARG A 100 20.73 -6.33 -4.01
N LEU A 101 21.49 -5.24 -4.05
CA LEU A 101 22.38 -4.83 -2.96
C LEU A 101 21.59 -4.50 -1.69
N ARG A 102 20.42 -3.85 -1.82
CA ARG A 102 19.54 -3.56 -0.68
C ARG A 102 18.99 -4.86 -0.06
N ASP A 103 18.57 -5.81 -0.88
CA ASP A 103 18.06 -7.10 -0.41
C ASP A 103 19.14 -7.90 0.32
N LEU A 104 20.38 -7.90 -0.20
CA LEU A 104 21.53 -8.52 0.46
C LEU A 104 21.84 -7.86 1.82
N ARG A 105 21.77 -6.53 1.91
CA ARG A 105 21.94 -5.81 3.19
C ARG A 105 20.85 -6.16 4.20
N ARG A 106 19.60 -6.30 3.74
CA ARG A 106 18.45 -6.64 4.61
C ARG A 106 18.47 -8.11 5.05
N ALA A 107 18.98 -9.01 4.21
CA ALA A 107 19.15 -10.42 4.51
C ALA A 107 20.37 -10.71 5.40
N ARG A 108 21.28 -9.73 5.59
CA ARG A 108 22.42 -9.88 6.50
C ARG A 108 21.88 -9.99 7.93
N PRO A 109 22.06 -11.12 8.62
CA PRO A 109 21.54 -11.29 9.97
C PRO A 109 22.14 -10.25 10.91
N ALA A 110 21.33 -9.77 11.86
CA ALA A 110 21.70 -8.80 12.89
C ALA A 110 22.66 -9.39 13.95
N SER A 111 23.69 -10.14 13.54
CA SER A 111 24.67 -10.75 14.44
C SER A 111 25.74 -9.77 14.93
N ARG A 112 25.48 -8.45 14.92
CA ARG A 112 26.45 -7.42 15.32
C ARG A 112 25.85 -6.25 16.12
N LEU A 113 24.65 -6.40 16.68
CA LEU A 113 24.04 -5.37 17.53
C LEU A 113 23.75 -5.83 18.98
N GLU A 114 24.30 -6.97 19.41
CA GLU A 114 24.54 -7.18 20.85
C GLU A 114 25.88 -6.54 21.24
N VAL A 115 25.87 -5.21 21.39
CA VAL A 115 26.88 -4.54 22.21
C VAL A 115 26.16 -4.05 23.46
N ALA A 116 26.38 -4.82 24.53
CA ALA A 116 26.25 -4.50 25.95
C ALA A 116 25.19 -3.45 26.35
N ARG A 117 24.06 -3.93 26.87
CA ARG A 117 23.21 -3.12 27.75
C ARG A 117 23.77 -3.26 29.17
N PRO A 118 24.30 -2.20 29.81
CA PRO A 118 24.74 -2.31 31.19
C PRO A 118 23.53 -2.53 32.09
N ALA A 119 23.68 -3.44 33.06
CA ALA A 119 22.66 -3.72 34.07
C ALA A 119 22.43 -2.47 34.93
N VAL A 120 21.20 -1.95 34.91
CA VAL A 120 20.79 -0.91 35.85
C VAL A 120 20.44 -1.60 37.16
N ALA A 121 21.24 -1.36 38.20
CA ALA A 121 20.95 -1.78 39.56
C ALA A 121 19.74 -0.99 40.08
N HIS A 122 18.71 -1.69 40.54
CA HIS A 122 17.61 -1.10 41.29
C HIS A 122 17.99 -1.04 42.77
N SER A 123 17.90 0.16 43.35
CA SER A 123 17.85 0.43 44.78
C SER A 123 16.46 0.93 45.14
#